data_AF-A0A6B2G2V3-F1
#
_entry.id   AF-A0A6B2G2V3-F1
#
_cell.length_a   1.000
_cell.length_b   1.000
_cell.length_c   1.000
_cell.angle_alpha   90.00
_cell.angle_beta   90.00
_cell.angle_gamma   90.00
#
_symmetry.space_group_name_H-M   'P 1'
#
loop_
_entity.id
_entity.type
_entity.pdbx_description
1 polymer ?
#
loop_
_entity_poly.entity_id
_entity_poly.type
_entity_poly.pdbx_seq_one_letter_code
_entity_poly.pdbx_strand_id
1 'polypeptide(L)'
;SGMTGKSSNCISRKLNEIFSQLPHEIEEINAKLAELQVLNSTYVYFDHSIVDKHEEMKKKIANYSDFLNQQNTVLQSAENIEKNLKNIWISRIKQVIQTISDKFTIFFEKMKCQGKIELVEDPDGNYDKYSLGLMVSYHPGEKLVQLKHNRHSGGEKAVAVMIFLMSIQQLSTSPFKMIDEINQGMDPVNERIIFEIMVDSISKTKATNQYFFFSPKV
;
A
#
# COMPACT_ATOMS: atom_id res chain seq x y z
N SER A 1 -17.36 53.75 -61.04
CA SER A 1 -16.18 52.93 -60.68
C SER A 1 -16.63 51.88 -59.68
N GLY A 2 -16.73 50.58 -59.95
CA GLY A 2 -16.13 49.74 -60.98
C GLY A 2 -15.66 48.48 -60.24
N MET A 3 -16.43 47.40 -60.22
CA MET A 3 -16.02 46.10 -59.64
C MET A 3 -17.10 44.99 -59.82
N THR A 4 -17.52 44.68 -61.05
CA THR A 4 -18.34 43.46 -61.30
C THR A 4 -17.91 42.63 -62.51
N GLY A 5 -16.91 43.08 -63.29
CA GLY A 5 -16.54 42.43 -64.56
C GLY A 5 -15.41 41.39 -64.52
N LYS A 6 -14.72 41.14 -63.38
CA LYS A 6 -13.54 40.26 -63.33
C LYS A 6 -13.79 38.84 -62.81
N SER A 7 -14.85 38.58 -62.03
CA SER A 7 -15.07 37.26 -61.41
C SER A 7 -15.69 36.24 -62.37
N SER A 8 -16.70 36.65 -63.16
CA SER A 8 -17.39 35.74 -64.10
C SER A 8 -16.47 35.20 -65.20
N ASN A 9 -15.43 35.96 -65.58
CA ASN A 9 -14.52 35.59 -66.66
C ASN A 9 -13.49 34.51 -66.25
N CYS A 10 -13.24 34.36 -64.94
CA CYS A 10 -12.29 33.36 -64.42
C CYS A 10 -12.94 31.97 -64.31
N ILE A 11 -14.21 31.92 -63.86
CA ILE A 11 -15.00 30.69 -63.81
C ILE A 11 -15.26 30.16 -65.22
N SER A 12 -15.59 31.03 -66.18
CA SER A 12 -15.80 30.63 -67.58
C SER A 12 -14.54 30.07 -68.24
N ARG A 13 -13.34 30.60 -67.93
CA ARG A 13 -12.08 30.03 -68.45
C ARG A 13 -11.77 28.65 -67.89
N LYS A 14 -11.94 28.47 -66.58
CA LYS A 14 -11.72 27.18 -65.92
C LYS A 14 -12.69 26.11 -66.40
N LEU A 15 -13.96 26.48 -66.59
CA LEU A 15 -14.95 25.59 -67.17
C LEU A 15 -14.59 25.24 -68.61
N ASN A 16 -14.18 26.22 -69.44
CA ASN A 16 -13.79 25.96 -70.82
C ASN A 16 -12.55 25.07 -70.96
N GLU A 17 -11.57 25.17 -70.06
CA GLU A 17 -10.40 24.27 -70.00
C GLU A 17 -10.77 22.83 -69.62
N ILE A 18 -11.82 22.65 -68.80
CA ILE A 18 -12.33 21.33 -68.44
C ILE A 18 -13.17 20.76 -69.59
N PHE A 19 -13.97 21.59 -70.25
CA PHE A 19 -14.77 21.20 -71.42
C PHE A 19 -13.93 20.88 -72.65
N SER A 20 -12.72 21.44 -72.79
CA SER A 20 -11.81 21.11 -73.88
C SER A 20 -11.08 19.77 -73.72
N GLN A 21 -11.14 19.16 -72.53
CA GLN A 21 -10.57 17.83 -72.26
C GLN A 21 -11.61 16.70 -72.37
N LEU A 22 -12.88 17.06 -72.56
CA LEU A 22 -13.97 16.10 -72.78
C LEU A 22 -14.03 15.72 -74.26
N PRO A 23 -14.27 14.43 -74.58
CA PRO A 23 -14.41 13.99 -75.96
C PRO A 23 -15.52 14.74 -76.69
N HIS A 24 -15.31 15.09 -77.96
CA HIS A 24 -16.21 15.95 -78.74
C HIS A 24 -17.43 15.21 -79.31
N GLU A 25 -17.48 13.89 -79.17
CA GLU A 25 -18.61 13.07 -79.59
C GLU A 25 -19.53 12.76 -78.40
N ILE A 26 -20.83 12.99 -78.62
CA ILE A 26 -21.89 12.76 -77.62
C ILE A 26 -21.88 11.30 -77.16
N GLU A 27 -21.49 10.37 -78.04
CA GLU A 27 -21.45 8.94 -77.77
C GLU A 27 -20.33 8.56 -76.78
N GLU A 28 -19.14 9.15 -76.90
CA GLU A 28 -18.05 8.97 -75.94
C GLU A 28 -18.34 9.64 -74.59
N ILE A 29 -18.99 10.80 -74.57
CA ILE A 29 -19.45 11.45 -73.33
C ILE A 29 -20.45 10.54 -72.61
N ASN A 30 -21.40 9.97 -73.34
CA ASN A 30 -22.39 9.06 -72.77
C ASN A 30 -21.75 7.75 -72.28
N ALA A 31 -20.75 7.23 -73.00
CA ALA A 31 -19.98 6.06 -72.56
C ALA A 31 -19.21 6.34 -71.26
N LYS A 32 -18.55 7.50 -71.16
CA LYS A 32 -17.86 7.94 -69.93
C LYS A 32 -18.83 8.15 -68.77
N LEU A 33 -20.01 8.69 -69.06
CA LEU A 33 -21.05 8.93 -68.07
C LEU A 33 -21.65 7.60 -67.57
N ALA A 34 -21.86 6.63 -68.45
CA ALA A 34 -22.27 5.28 -68.09
C ALA A 34 -21.21 4.56 -67.26
N GLU A 35 -19.92 4.66 -67.64
CA GLU A 35 -18.80 4.12 -66.87
C GLU A 35 -18.74 4.73 -65.46
N LEU A 36 -18.85 6.05 -65.35
CA LEU A 36 -18.87 6.76 -64.06
C LEU A 36 -20.12 6.44 -63.24
N GLN A 37 -21.27 6.21 -63.88
CA GLN A 37 -22.50 5.78 -63.19
C GLN A 37 -22.38 4.37 -62.64
N VAL A 38 -21.79 3.43 -63.39
CA VAL A 38 -21.51 2.07 -62.92
C VAL A 38 -20.50 2.10 -61.78
N LEU A 39 -19.42 2.86 -61.93
CA LEU A 39 -18.40 3.04 -60.90
C LEU A 39 -19.02 3.67 -59.63
N ASN A 40 -19.80 4.74 -59.77
CA ASN A 40 -20.47 5.38 -58.65
C ASN A 40 -21.50 4.46 -58.01
N SER A 41 -22.25 3.65 -58.76
CA SER A 41 -23.17 2.65 -58.18
C SER A 41 -22.42 1.57 -57.37
N THR A 42 -21.20 1.22 -57.81
CA THR A 42 -20.30 0.29 -57.12
C THR A 42 -19.70 0.93 -55.86
N TYR A 43 -19.37 2.24 -55.90
CA TYR A 43 -18.84 2.99 -54.77
C TYR A 43 -19.91 3.49 -53.79
N VAL A 44 -21.14 3.74 -54.20
CA VAL A 44 -22.26 4.09 -53.31
C VAL A 44 -22.65 2.89 -52.43
N TYR A 45 -22.25 1.67 -52.83
CA TYR A 45 -22.23 0.49 -51.97
C TYR A 45 -21.12 0.53 -50.89
N PHE A 46 -20.20 1.51 -50.88
CA PHE A 46 -19.54 1.95 -49.64
C PHE A 46 -20.57 2.69 -48.78
N ASP A 47 -21.39 1.81 -48.22
CA ASP A 47 -22.55 1.94 -47.40
C ASP A 47 -22.41 3.06 -46.36
N HIS A 48 -23.35 4.01 -46.37
CA HIS A 48 -23.54 4.99 -45.30
C HIS A 48 -23.58 4.31 -43.92
N SER A 49 -24.02 3.04 -43.85
CA SER A 49 -23.97 2.25 -42.62
C SER A 49 -22.55 2.05 -42.05
N ILE A 50 -21.50 2.09 -42.87
CA ILE A 50 -20.11 2.01 -42.41
C ILE A 50 -19.71 3.29 -41.67
N VAL A 51 -20.14 4.45 -42.17
CA VAL A 51 -19.90 5.75 -41.53
C VAL A 51 -20.67 5.80 -40.20
N ASP A 52 -21.95 5.42 -40.19
CA ASP A 52 -22.77 5.38 -38.98
C ASP A 52 -22.20 4.41 -37.92
N LYS A 53 -21.80 3.20 -38.33
CA LYS A 53 -21.15 2.22 -37.44
C LYS A 53 -19.84 2.75 -36.88
N HIS A 54 -19.04 3.44 -37.70
CA HIS A 54 -17.77 4.01 -37.26
C HIS A 54 -17.98 5.15 -36.26
N GLU A 55 -18.98 6.01 -36.47
CA GLU A 55 -19.36 7.03 -35.48
C GLU A 55 -19.87 6.41 -34.17
N GLU A 56 -20.68 5.37 -34.25
CA GLU A 56 -21.17 4.63 -33.07
C GLU A 56 -20.02 3.97 -32.32
N MET A 57 -19.08 3.33 -33.02
CA MET A 57 -17.89 2.75 -32.41
C MET A 57 -17.00 3.81 -31.77
N LYS A 58 -16.82 4.98 -32.40
CA LYS A 58 -16.08 6.11 -31.79
C LYS A 58 -16.74 6.58 -30.50
N LYS A 59 -18.06 6.73 -30.47
CA LYS A 59 -18.80 7.09 -29.24
C LYS A 59 -18.64 6.02 -28.16
N LYS A 60 -18.73 4.74 -28.52
CA LYS A 60 -18.51 3.63 -27.59
C LYS A 60 -17.09 3.65 -27.01
N ILE A 61 -16.07 3.83 -27.86
CA ILE A 61 -14.66 3.91 -27.42
C ILE A 61 -14.47 5.09 -26.47
N ALA A 62 -15.02 6.27 -26.79
CA ALA A 62 -14.96 7.43 -25.90
C ALA A 62 -15.60 7.13 -24.54
N ASN A 63 -16.83 6.58 -24.54
CA ASN A 63 -17.52 6.22 -23.30
C ASN A 63 -16.75 5.17 -22.48
N TYR A 64 -16.19 4.13 -23.11
CA TYR A 64 -15.39 3.12 -22.41
C TYR A 64 -14.08 3.71 -21.88
N SER A 65 -13.43 4.60 -22.64
CA SER A 65 -12.23 5.30 -22.20
C SER A 65 -12.51 6.17 -20.97
N ASP A 66 -13.62 6.92 -20.99
CA ASP A 66 -14.03 7.76 -19.86
C ASP A 66 -14.38 6.91 -18.64
N PHE A 67 -15.10 5.79 -18.84
CA PHE A 67 -15.39 4.83 -17.78
C PHE A 67 -14.11 4.22 -17.17
N LEU A 68 -13.14 3.82 -18.00
CA LEU A 68 -11.85 3.29 -17.54
C LEU A 68 -11.07 4.36 -16.77
N ASN A 69 -11.06 5.61 -17.23
CA ASN A 69 -10.41 6.71 -16.53
C ASN A 69 -11.04 6.97 -15.16
N GLN A 70 -12.38 6.93 -15.07
CA GLN A 70 -13.08 7.02 -13.80
C GLN A 70 -12.72 5.86 -12.87
N GLN A 71 -12.73 4.61 -13.35
CA GLN A 71 -12.34 3.43 -12.56
C GLN A 71 -10.89 3.51 -12.08
N ASN A 72 -9.96 3.92 -12.95
CA ASN A 72 -8.55 4.12 -12.59
C ASN A 72 -8.38 5.19 -11.51
N THR A 73 -9.14 6.28 -11.59
CA THR A 73 -9.11 7.35 -10.58
C THR A 73 -9.58 6.85 -9.23
N VAL A 74 -10.67 6.06 -9.21
CA VAL A 74 -11.18 5.43 -7.99
C VAL A 74 -10.14 4.46 -7.42
N LEU A 75 -9.55 3.60 -8.26
CA LEU A 75 -8.54 2.63 -7.85
C LEU A 75 -7.31 3.34 -7.24
N GLN A 76 -6.79 4.37 -7.90
CA GLN A 76 -5.68 5.18 -7.36
C GLN A 76 -6.04 5.84 -6.02
N SER A 77 -7.28 6.33 -5.88
CA SER A 77 -7.74 6.88 -4.60
C SER A 77 -7.77 5.84 -3.49
N ALA A 78 -8.22 4.61 -3.80
CA ALA A 78 -8.30 3.50 -2.86
C ALA A 78 -6.89 3.04 -2.43
N GLU A 79 -5.96 2.90 -3.38
CA GLU A 79 -4.55 2.58 -3.09
C GLU A 79 -3.88 3.65 -2.19
N ASN A 80 -4.18 4.93 -2.42
CA ASN A 80 -3.66 6.01 -1.60
C ASN A 80 -4.22 5.96 -0.17
N ILE A 81 -5.52 5.68 -0.03
CA ILE A 81 -6.14 5.50 1.29
C ILE A 81 -5.51 4.31 2.02
N GLU A 82 -5.33 3.18 1.35
CA GLU A 82 -4.69 1.98 1.92
C GLU A 82 -3.27 2.28 2.41
N LYS A 83 -2.44 2.92 1.57
CA LYS A 83 -1.07 3.33 1.94
C LYS A 83 -1.05 4.29 3.13
N ASN A 84 -1.96 5.26 3.15
CA ASN A 84 -2.05 6.22 4.25
C ASN A 84 -2.45 5.53 5.56
N LEU A 85 -3.45 4.65 5.51
CA LEU A 85 -3.86 3.86 6.67
C LEU A 85 -2.72 2.99 7.17
N LYS A 86 -2.01 2.29 6.27
CA LYS A 86 -0.83 1.48 6.61
C LYS A 86 0.21 2.30 7.37
N ASN A 87 0.56 3.48 6.87
CA ASN A 87 1.56 4.34 7.51
C ASN A 87 1.14 4.79 8.91
N ILE A 88 -0.13 5.17 9.07
CA ILE A 88 -0.68 5.59 10.37
C ILE A 88 -0.61 4.42 11.38
N TRP A 89 -1.04 3.22 10.97
CA TRP A 89 -1.06 2.04 11.84
C TRP A 89 0.35 1.57 12.21
N ILE A 90 1.25 1.43 11.24
CA ILE A 90 2.64 1.01 11.48
C ILE A 90 3.36 2.01 12.38
N SER A 91 3.16 3.32 12.17
CA SER A 91 3.75 4.35 13.03
C SER A 91 3.28 4.22 14.48
N ARG A 92 1.97 4.02 14.71
CA ARG A 92 1.42 3.80 16.06
C ARG A 92 1.97 2.53 16.72
N ILE A 93 2.02 1.42 15.98
CA ILE A 93 2.60 0.16 16.48
C ILE A 93 4.06 0.36 16.88
N LYS A 94 4.86 1.03 16.05
CA LYS A 94 6.26 1.34 16.35
C LYS A 94 6.41 2.20 17.60
N GLN A 95 5.54 3.18 17.83
CA GLN A 95 5.56 3.99 19.05
C GLN A 95 5.27 3.16 20.30
N VAL A 96 4.29 2.27 20.25
CA VAL A 96 3.97 1.37 21.37
C VAL A 96 5.15 0.42 21.63
N ILE A 97 5.68 -0.22 20.58
CA ILE A 97 6.83 -1.11 20.69
C ILE A 97 8.06 -0.38 21.24
N GLN A 98 8.31 0.86 20.82
CA GLN A 98 9.41 1.66 21.35
C GLN A 98 9.24 1.88 22.85
N THR A 99 8.02 2.21 23.30
CA THR A 99 7.75 2.41 24.73
C THR A 99 7.99 1.12 25.52
N ILE A 100 7.58 -0.04 24.99
CA ILE A 100 7.86 -1.35 25.61
C ILE A 100 9.37 -1.62 25.61
N SER A 101 10.05 -1.37 24.48
CA SER A 101 11.49 -1.57 24.33
C SER A 101 12.28 -0.74 25.33
N ASP A 102 11.92 0.53 25.54
CA ASP A 102 12.62 1.39 26.49
C ASP A 102 12.53 0.83 27.93
N LYS A 103 11.35 0.34 28.32
CA LYS A 103 11.17 -0.34 29.62
C LYS A 103 11.94 -1.64 29.69
N PHE A 104 11.92 -2.42 28.62
CA PHE A 104 12.64 -3.68 28.51
C PHE A 104 14.14 -3.49 28.69
N THR A 105 14.72 -2.49 28.01
CA THR A 105 16.14 -2.12 28.14
C THR A 105 16.48 -1.75 29.58
N ILE A 106 15.69 -0.86 30.22
CA ILE A 106 15.91 -0.44 31.61
C ILE A 106 15.90 -1.65 32.57
N PHE A 107 14.99 -2.60 32.36
CA PHE A 107 14.90 -3.78 33.19
C PHE A 107 16.03 -4.78 32.95
N PHE A 108 16.45 -4.98 31.70
CA PHE A 108 17.60 -5.81 31.36
C PHE A 108 18.91 -5.25 31.91
N GLU A 109 19.08 -3.93 31.88
CA GLU A 109 20.27 -3.26 32.42
C GLU A 109 20.43 -3.46 33.94
N LYS A 110 19.32 -3.58 34.68
CA LYS A 110 19.37 -3.92 36.12
C LYS A 110 19.95 -5.32 36.38
N MET A 111 19.82 -6.23 35.42
CA MET A 111 20.46 -7.54 35.43
C MET A 111 21.89 -7.52 34.87
N LYS A 112 22.45 -6.34 34.57
CA LYS A 112 23.74 -6.15 33.87
C LYS A 112 23.77 -6.80 32.48
N CYS A 113 22.60 -6.99 31.88
CA CYS A 113 22.40 -7.56 30.56
C CYS A 113 21.92 -6.46 29.59
N GLN A 114 21.89 -6.76 28.29
CA GLN A 114 21.33 -5.86 27.29
C GLN A 114 20.13 -6.51 26.61
N GLY A 115 19.09 -5.72 26.40
CA GLY A 115 17.86 -6.18 25.77
C GLY A 115 17.27 -5.08 24.89
N LYS A 116 16.65 -5.47 23.78
CA LYS A 116 15.90 -4.59 22.89
C LYS A 116 14.75 -5.36 22.25
N ILE A 117 13.66 -4.66 21.97
CA ILE A 117 12.52 -5.24 21.28
C ILE A 117 12.38 -4.54 19.92
N GLU A 118 12.24 -5.33 18.86
CA GLU A 118 12.13 -4.82 17.50
C GLU A 118 10.94 -5.42 16.78
N LEU A 119 10.26 -4.61 15.96
CA LEU A 119 9.24 -5.09 15.04
C LEU A 119 9.95 -5.69 13.82
N VAL A 120 9.71 -6.97 13.57
CA VAL A 120 10.17 -7.68 12.38
C VAL A 120 9.05 -7.60 11.35
N GLU A 121 9.26 -6.76 10.33
CA GLU A 121 8.33 -6.60 9.20
C GLU A 121 8.68 -7.57 8.07
N ASP A 122 7.67 -8.04 7.34
CA ASP A 122 7.86 -8.86 6.15
C ASP A 122 8.20 -7.96 4.94
N PRO A 123 9.25 -8.29 4.15
CA PRO A 123 9.63 -7.52 2.97
C PRO A 123 8.51 -7.41 1.92
N ASP A 124 7.67 -8.44 1.81
CA ASP A 124 6.55 -8.48 0.86
C ASP A 124 5.31 -7.74 1.40
N GLY A 125 5.38 -7.20 2.62
CA GLY A 125 4.29 -6.45 3.25
C GLY A 125 3.13 -7.33 3.75
N ASN A 126 3.33 -8.64 3.89
CA ASN A 126 2.31 -9.52 4.46
C ASN A 126 2.26 -9.39 5.99
N TYR A 127 1.16 -8.80 6.50
CA TYR A 127 0.96 -8.56 7.93
C TYR A 127 0.94 -9.83 8.78
N ASP A 128 0.54 -10.99 8.25
CA ASP A 128 0.47 -12.25 9.00
C ASP A 128 1.86 -12.75 9.42
N LYS A 129 2.90 -12.28 8.73
CA LYS A 129 4.30 -12.63 9.01
C LYS A 129 4.99 -11.62 9.92
N TYR A 130 4.32 -10.52 10.30
CA TYR A 130 4.88 -9.55 11.22
C TYR A 130 5.08 -10.21 12.58
N SER A 131 6.25 -10.01 13.17
CA SER A 131 6.58 -10.62 14.46
C SER A 131 7.38 -9.68 15.33
N LEU A 132 7.44 -10.00 16.63
CA LEU A 132 8.23 -9.26 17.58
C LEU A 132 9.56 -9.99 17.83
N GLY A 133 10.66 -9.34 17.51
CA GLY A 133 12.00 -9.82 17.80
C GLY A 133 12.44 -9.36 19.19
N LEU A 134 12.52 -10.30 20.14
CA LEU A 134 13.19 -10.05 21.42
C LEU A 134 14.69 -10.26 21.22
N MET A 135 15.45 -9.17 21.22
CA MET A 135 16.90 -9.17 21.05
C MET A 135 17.56 -9.07 22.42
N VAL A 136 18.36 -10.05 22.80
CA VAL A 136 18.98 -10.15 24.13
C VAL A 136 20.47 -10.43 24.04
N SER A 137 21.21 -9.99 25.06
CA SER A 137 22.62 -10.29 25.30
C SER A 137 22.83 -10.39 26.80
N TYR A 138 23.26 -11.57 27.26
CA TYR A 138 23.44 -11.86 28.69
C TYR A 138 24.85 -11.54 29.20
N HIS A 139 25.79 -11.30 28.27
CA HIS A 139 27.17 -11.00 28.60
C HIS A 139 27.54 -9.59 28.11
N PRO A 140 28.22 -8.77 28.93
CA PRO A 140 28.72 -7.48 28.50
C PRO A 140 29.63 -7.60 27.28
N GLY A 141 29.32 -6.87 26.21
CA GLY A 141 30.13 -6.85 24.97
C GLY A 141 29.74 -7.89 23.92
N GLU A 142 28.82 -8.81 24.22
CA GLU A 142 28.24 -9.69 23.20
C GLU A 142 27.18 -8.96 22.36
N LYS A 143 27.11 -9.32 21.08
CA LYS A 143 26.09 -8.78 20.17
C LYS A 143 24.70 -9.22 20.61
N LEU A 144 23.72 -8.33 20.47
CA LEU A 144 22.31 -8.64 20.65
C LEU A 144 21.87 -9.71 19.65
N VAL A 145 21.20 -10.73 20.15
CA VAL A 145 20.73 -11.87 19.36
C VAL A 145 19.26 -12.10 19.65
N GLN A 146 18.51 -12.46 18.62
CA GLN A 146 17.12 -12.82 18.76
C GLN A 146 16.97 -14.07 19.65
N LEU A 147 16.12 -13.99 20.66
CA LEU A 147 15.77 -15.08 21.55
C LEU A 147 15.21 -16.25 20.73
N LYS A 148 16.02 -17.29 20.54
CA LYS A 148 15.65 -18.51 19.79
C LYS A 148 15.74 -19.74 20.68
N HIS A 149 14.90 -20.73 20.38
CA HIS A 149 14.82 -21.98 21.15
C HIS A 149 16.17 -22.71 21.27
N ASN A 150 17.01 -22.67 20.23
CA ASN A 150 18.20 -23.51 20.19
C ASN A 150 19.46 -22.88 20.80
N ARG A 151 19.41 -21.61 21.23
CA ARG A 151 20.61 -20.85 21.61
C ARG A 151 20.70 -20.46 23.08
N HIS A 152 19.58 -20.41 23.80
CA HIS A 152 19.52 -19.93 25.18
C HIS A 152 19.11 -21.03 26.15
N SER A 153 19.57 -20.93 27.39
CA SER A 153 19.16 -21.83 28.46
C SER A 153 17.67 -21.66 28.79
N GLY A 154 17.06 -22.66 29.45
CA GLY A 154 15.66 -22.56 29.88
C GLY A 154 15.41 -21.38 30.83
N GLY A 155 16.34 -21.15 31.78
CA GLY A 155 16.28 -20.04 32.73
C GLY A 155 16.43 -18.67 32.05
N GLU A 156 17.39 -18.53 31.14
CA GLU A 156 17.58 -17.29 30.36
C GLU A 156 16.33 -16.90 29.57
N LYS A 157 15.67 -17.89 28.97
CA LYS A 157 14.41 -17.67 28.25
C LYS A 157 13.30 -17.23 29.19
N ALA A 158 13.13 -17.90 30.32
CA ALA A 158 12.12 -17.56 31.31
C ALA A 158 12.32 -16.11 31.81
N VAL A 159 13.56 -15.72 32.11
CA VAL A 159 13.94 -14.37 32.51
C VAL A 159 13.58 -13.34 31.43
N ALA A 160 13.97 -13.57 30.17
CA ALA A 160 13.70 -12.64 29.08
C ALA A 160 12.20 -12.46 28.82
N VAL A 161 11.45 -13.57 28.82
CA VAL A 161 10.00 -13.55 28.64
C VAL A 161 9.33 -12.83 29.80
N MET A 162 9.76 -13.09 31.03
CA MET A 162 9.19 -12.42 32.19
C MET A 162 9.43 -10.92 32.17
N ILE A 163 10.66 -10.48 31.89
CA ILE A 163 10.96 -9.05 31.76
C ILE A 163 10.12 -8.41 30.66
N PHE A 164 9.96 -9.07 29.52
CA PHE A 164 9.09 -8.61 28.45
C PHE A 164 7.63 -8.43 28.90
N LEU A 165 7.07 -9.41 29.61
CA LEU A 165 5.73 -9.32 30.19
C LEU A 165 5.62 -8.16 31.17
N MET A 166 6.62 -7.95 32.03
CA MET A 166 6.65 -6.81 32.95
C MET A 166 6.70 -5.46 32.21
N SER A 167 7.47 -5.36 31.13
CA SER A 167 7.53 -4.16 30.29
C SER A 167 6.18 -3.84 29.65
N ILE A 168 5.45 -4.85 29.19
CA ILE A 168 4.07 -4.68 28.69
C ILE A 168 3.14 -4.24 29.82
N GLN A 169 3.22 -4.87 30.99
CA GLN A 169 2.34 -4.58 32.12
C GLN A 169 2.44 -3.14 32.61
N GLN A 170 3.56 -2.45 32.40
CA GLN A 170 3.69 -1.02 32.72
C GLN A 170 2.82 -0.12 31.82
N LEU A 171 2.45 -0.55 30.62
CA LEU A 171 1.52 0.17 29.76
C LEU A 171 0.06 -0.03 30.17
N SER A 172 -0.24 -1.09 30.92
CA SER A 172 -1.60 -1.39 31.36
C SER A 172 -2.01 -0.51 32.53
N THR A 173 -3.13 0.19 32.36
CA THR A 173 -3.82 1.00 33.38
C THR A 173 -4.74 0.17 34.29
N SER A 174 -4.65 -1.17 34.24
CA SER A 174 -5.51 -2.02 35.08
C SER A 174 -5.29 -1.72 36.57
N PRO A 175 -6.38 -1.45 37.34
CA PRO A 175 -6.29 -1.13 38.76
C PRO A 175 -5.84 -2.31 39.62
N PHE A 176 -6.07 -3.55 39.15
CA PHE A 176 -5.63 -4.78 39.80
C PHE A 176 -4.83 -5.65 38.83
N LYS A 177 -3.74 -6.22 39.33
CA LYS A 177 -2.89 -7.15 38.58
C LYS A 177 -2.60 -8.35 39.46
N MET A 178 -2.82 -9.55 38.91
CA MET A 178 -2.55 -10.82 39.58
C MET A 178 -1.41 -11.52 38.84
N ILE A 179 -0.43 -11.96 39.61
CA ILE A 179 0.77 -12.64 39.13
C ILE A 179 0.88 -13.94 39.92
N ASP A 180 0.88 -15.06 39.24
CA ASP A 180 0.97 -16.40 39.84
C ASP A 180 2.13 -17.18 39.23
N GLU A 181 2.81 -17.97 40.05
CA GLU A 181 3.89 -18.92 39.69
C GLU A 181 5.01 -18.38 38.79
N ILE A 182 5.22 -17.07 38.80
CA ILE A 182 6.07 -16.43 37.80
C ILE A 182 7.58 -16.63 38.03
N ASN A 183 7.93 -17.19 39.18
CA ASN A 183 9.30 -17.52 39.59
C ASN A 183 9.66 -19.00 39.37
N GLN A 184 8.76 -19.83 38.83
CA GLN A 184 9.08 -21.24 38.56
C GLN A 184 10.14 -21.38 37.46
N GLY A 185 11.15 -22.23 37.71
CA GLY A 185 12.22 -22.49 36.75
C GLY A 185 13.29 -21.39 36.67
N MET A 186 13.26 -20.44 37.61
CA MET A 186 14.28 -19.41 37.78
C MET A 186 15.19 -19.72 38.97
N ASP A 187 16.45 -19.30 38.89
CA ASP A 187 17.38 -19.35 40.01
C ASP A 187 17.11 -18.20 41.00
N PRO A 188 17.52 -18.35 42.28
CA PRO A 188 17.20 -17.37 43.33
C PRO A 188 17.72 -15.95 43.05
N VAL A 189 18.80 -15.82 42.28
CA VAL A 189 19.39 -14.51 41.92
C VAL A 189 18.45 -13.77 40.98
N ASN A 190 18.02 -14.41 39.89
CA ASN A 190 17.12 -13.78 38.93
C ASN A 190 15.73 -13.54 39.51
N GLU A 191 15.22 -14.47 40.33
CA GLU A 191 13.94 -14.28 41.06
C GLU A 191 13.96 -13.00 41.88
N ARG A 192 15.03 -12.80 42.66
CA ARG A 192 15.18 -11.59 43.49
C ARG A 192 15.20 -10.32 42.65
N ILE A 193 15.93 -10.31 41.53
CA ILE A 193 16.01 -9.12 40.66
C ILE A 193 14.64 -8.82 40.05
N ILE A 194 13.89 -9.83 39.61
CA ILE A 194 12.53 -9.63 39.07
C ILE A 194 11.58 -9.07 40.13
N PHE A 195 11.66 -9.59 41.36
CA PHE A 195 10.89 -9.05 42.47
C PHE A 195 11.25 -7.58 42.74
N GLU A 196 12.54 -7.23 42.75
CA GLU A 196 13.00 -5.85 42.91
C GLU A 196 12.52 -4.93 41.77
N ILE A 197 12.53 -5.41 40.52
CA ILE A 197 11.98 -4.69 39.36
C ILE A 197 10.47 -4.45 39.53
N MET A 198 9.74 -5.45 40.04
CA MET A 198 8.30 -5.37 40.26
C MET A 198 7.97 -4.32 41.33
N VAL A 199 8.63 -4.39 42.48
CA VAL A 199 8.45 -3.45 43.59
C VAL A 199 8.80 -2.03 43.15
N ASP A 200 9.91 -1.85 42.43
CA ASP A 200 10.32 -0.53 41.91
C ASP A 200 9.34 0.04 40.87
N SER A 201 8.72 -0.83 40.06
CA SER A 201 7.69 -0.43 39.10
C SER A 201 6.41 0.04 39.79
N ILE A 202 6.02 -0.64 40.87
CA ILE A 202 4.84 -0.29 41.68
C ILE A 202 5.06 1.04 42.39
N SER A 203 6.21 1.21 43.05
CA SER A 203 6.51 2.38 43.88
C SER A 203 6.62 3.70 43.10
N LYS A 204 7.07 3.63 41.84
CA LYS A 204 7.23 4.81 40.96
C LYS A 204 5.94 5.25 40.29
N THR A 205 4.90 4.42 40.29
CA THR A 205 3.64 4.75 39.62
C THR A 205 2.73 5.50 40.60
N LYS A 206 2.34 6.75 40.27
CA LYS A 206 1.38 7.54 41.09
C LYS A 206 -0.04 6.93 41.14
N ALA A 207 -0.29 5.88 40.36
CA ALA A 207 -1.58 5.20 40.28
C ALA A 207 -1.72 4.20 41.44
N THR A 208 -2.93 4.08 41.96
CA THR A 208 -3.36 3.12 42.99
C THR A 208 -3.45 1.70 42.41
N ASN A 209 -2.40 1.21 41.78
CA ASN A 209 -2.37 -0.12 41.17
C ASN A 209 -2.04 -1.15 42.24
N GLN A 210 -2.96 -2.07 42.52
CA GLN A 210 -2.76 -3.15 43.47
C GLN A 210 -2.25 -4.42 42.77
N TYR A 211 -1.16 -4.98 43.27
CA TYR A 211 -0.57 -6.22 42.77
C TYR A 211 -0.80 -7.35 43.77
N PHE A 212 -1.33 -8.46 43.29
CA PHE A 212 -1.40 -9.72 44.02
C PHE A 212 -0.35 -10.65 43.45
N PHE A 213 0.60 -11.06 44.28
CA PHE A 213 1.68 -11.97 43.91
C PHE A 213 1.51 -13.29 44.66
N PHE A 214 1.31 -14.36 43.92
CA PHE A 214 1.20 -15.72 44.43
C PHE A 214 2.43 -16.49 43.97
N SER A 215 3.13 -17.08 44.94
CA SER A 215 4.28 -17.92 44.66
C SER A 215 4.42 -18.95 45.77
N PRO A 216 4.35 -20.26 45.46
CA PRO A 216 4.75 -21.28 46.41
C PRO A 216 6.26 -21.19 46.62
N LYS A 217 6.69 -20.92 47.85
CA LYS A 217 8.11 -21.07 48.21
C LYS A 217 8.40 -22.56 48.35
N VAL A 218 9.32 -23.06 47.52
CA VAL A 218 9.92 -24.40 47.66
C VAL A 218 11.07 -24.33 48.65
#